data_AF-A0A8T5NJ11-F1
#
_entry.id   AF-A0A8T5NJ11-F1
#
_cell.length_a   1.000
_cell.length_b   1.000
_cell.length_c   1.000
_cell.angle_alpha   90.00
_cell.angle_beta   90.00
_cell.angle_gamma   90.00
#
_symmetry.space_group_name_H-M   'P 1'
#
loop_
_entity.id
_entity.type
_entity.pdbx_description
1 polymer ?
#
loop_
_entity_poly.entity_id
_entity_poly.type
_entity_poly.pdbx_seq_one_letter_code
_entity_poly.pdbx_strand_id
1 'polypeptide(L)' 'MVTDITERKRADELCNEKKRLEFASKAKSEFLASMSHELRTPLNSVLGFSQLLSDGLAGELNEKQMKFVNNINRGG' A
#
# COMPACT_ATOMS: atom_id res chain seq x y z
N MET A 1 20.29 41.26 25.10
CA MET A 1 21.12 40.36 24.27
C MET A 1 20.78 38.86 24.46
N VAL A 2 20.21 38.43 25.59
CA VAL A 2 19.88 37.00 25.85
C VAL A 2 18.59 36.53 25.15
N THR A 3 17.65 37.44 24.89
CA THR A 3 16.35 37.16 24.22
C THR A 3 16.52 36.70 22.77
N ASP A 4 17.40 37.35 22.02
CA ASP A 4 17.69 37.06 20.60
C ASP A 4 18.20 35.61 20.40
N ILE A 5 19.12 35.18 21.27
CA ILE A 5 19.68 33.82 21.25
C ILE A 5 18.61 32.76 21.58
N THR A 6 17.65 33.10 22.45
CA THR A 6 16.60 32.18 22.89
C THR A 6 15.56 31.96 21.81
N GLU A 7 15.14 33.02 21.11
CA GLU A 7 14.20 32.91 19.99
C GLU A 7 14.81 32.16 18.81
N ARG A 8 16.07 32.46 18.48
CA ARG A 8 16.79 31.74 17.42
C ARG A 8 16.89 30.23 17.71
N LYS A 9 17.25 29.86 18.94
CA LYS A 9 17.32 28.43 19.33
C LYS A 9 15.97 27.72 19.20
N ARG A 10 14.87 28.35 19.62
CA ARG A 10 13.52 27.79 19.47
C ARG A 10 13.11 27.64 18.00
N ALA A 11 13.45 28.61 17.16
CA ALA A 11 13.22 28.53 15.72
C ALA A 11 14.01 27.37 15.08
N ASP A 12 15.27 27.20 15.48
CA ASP A 12 16.12 26.09 15.01
C ASP A 12 15.58 24.72 15.48
N GLU A 13 15.13 24.61 16.73
CA GLU A 13 14.49 23.39 17.27
C GLU A 13 13.19 23.05 16.53
N LEU A 14 12.31 24.03 16.30
CA LEU A 14 11.08 23.84 15.53
C LEU A 14 11.37 23.44 14.08
N CYS A 15 12.40 24.03 13.46
CA CYS A 15 12.83 23.67 12.12
C CYS A 15 13.33 22.22 12.06
N ASN A 16 14.13 21.81 13.04
CA ASN A 16 14.63 20.44 13.13
C ASN A 16 13.52 19.43 13.36
N GLU A 17 12.55 19.74 14.23
CA GLU A 17 11.43 18.85 14.49
C GLU A 17 10.51 18.74 13.26
N LYS A 18 10.25 19.86 12.57
CA LYS A 18 9.52 19.85 11.30
C LYS A 18 10.21 18.96 10.26
N LYS A 19 11.53 19.07 10.11
CA LYS A 19 12.30 18.21 9.19
C LYS A 19 12.20 16.73 9.56
N ARG A 20 12.21 16.40 10.86
CA ARG A 20 12.03 15.02 11.34
C ARG A 20 10.64 14.48 10.99
N LEU A 21 9.60 15.28 11.20
CA LEU A 21 8.22 14.90 10.86
C LEU A 21 8.04 14.72 9.35
N GLU A 22 8.61 15.62 8.54
CA GLU A 22 8.59 15.51 7.08
C GLU A 22 9.29 14.24 6.61
N PHE A 23 10.45 13.93 7.17
CA PHE A 23 11.17 12.68 6.87
C PHE A 23 10.34 11.44 7.23
N ALA A 24 9.76 11.40 8.44
CA ALA A 24 8.93 10.28 8.88
C ALA A 24 7.67 10.12 8.00
N SER A 25 7.03 11.23 7.63
CA SER A 25 5.86 11.23 6.74
C SER A 25 6.21 10.71 5.34
N LYS A 26 7.36 11.15 4.81
CA LYS A 26 7.88 10.68 3.52
C LYS A 26 8.16 9.17 3.57
N ALA A 27 8.89 8.71 4.59
CA ALA A 27 9.19 7.29 4.77
C ALA A 27 7.91 6.43 4.88
N LYS A 28 6.90 6.90 5.61
CA LYS A 28 5.58 6.23 5.68
C LYS A 28 4.91 6.15 4.32
N SER A 29 4.94 7.24 3.56
CA SER A 29 4.31 7.31 2.23
C SER A 29 5.02 6.36 1.25
N GLU A 30 6.35 6.35 1.25
CA GLU A 30 7.16 5.44 0.44
C GLU A 30 6.92 3.97 0.81
N PHE A 31 6.85 3.66 2.11
CA PHE A 31 6.51 2.31 2.57
C PHE A 31 5.14 1.86 2.07
N LEU A 32 4.10 2.69 2.23
CA LEU A 32 2.75 2.36 1.78
C LEU A 32 2.67 2.21 0.25
N ALA A 33 3.40 3.04 -0.49
CA ALA A 33 3.49 2.95 -1.95
C ALA A 33 4.17 1.65 -2.38
N SER A 34 5.28 1.26 -1.74
CA SER A 34 5.98 0.00 -2.01
C SER A 34 5.08 -1.20 -1.74
N MET A 35 4.47 -1.26 -0.55
CA MET A 35 3.55 -2.34 -0.18
C MET A 35 2.38 -2.45 -1.17
N SER A 36 1.80 -1.32 -1.57
CA SER A 36 0.73 -1.32 -2.58
C SER A 36 1.19 -1.86 -3.93
N HIS A 37 2.41 -1.54 -4.35
CA HIS A 37 2.98 -2.03 -5.61
C HIS A 37 3.30 -3.53 -5.53
N GLU A 38 3.86 -3.98 -4.42
CA GLU A 38 4.19 -5.38 -4.14
C GLU A 38 2.96 -6.26 -4.02
N LEU A 39 1.84 -5.74 -3.49
CA LEU A 39 0.57 -6.46 -3.38
C LEU A 39 -0.19 -6.53 -4.71
N ARG A 40 -0.02 -5.56 -5.61
CA ARG A 40 -0.71 -5.53 -6.91
C ARG A 40 -0.36 -6.74 -7.78
N THR A 41 0.91 -7.12 -7.83
CA THR A 41 1.39 -8.24 -8.67
C THR A 41 0.78 -9.60 -8.29
N PRO A 42 0.87 -10.06 -7.03
CA PRO A 42 0.24 -11.32 -6.63
C PRO A 42 -1.28 -11.26 -6.71
N LEU A 43 -1.92 -10.12 -6.38
CA LEU A 43 -3.37 -9.97 -6.50
C LEU A 43 -3.84 -10.09 -7.96
N ASN A 44 -3.18 -9.38 -8.88
CA ASN A 44 -3.48 -9.48 -10.31
C ASN A 44 -3.27 -10.89 -10.85
N SER A 45 -2.26 -11.61 -10.35
CA SER A 45 -2.05 -13.01 -10.71
C SER A 45 -3.23 -13.88 -10.27
N VAL A 46 -3.69 -13.74 -9.02
CA VAL A 46 -4.85 -14.48 -8.49
C VAL A 46 -6.12 -14.18 -9.28
N LEU A 47 -6.40 -12.90 -9.58
CA LEU A 47 -7.56 -12.50 -10.38
C LEU A 47 -7.47 -13.01 -11.81
N GLY A 48 -6.29 -12.93 -12.45
CA GLY A 48 -6.06 -13.44 -13.80
C GLY A 48 -6.32 -14.95 -13.89
N PHE A 49 -5.77 -15.74 -12.98
CA PHE A 49 -6.02 -17.18 -12.95
C PHE A 49 -7.49 -17.50 -12.64
N SER A 50 -8.13 -16.76 -11.73
CA SER A 50 -9.56 -16.88 -11.45
C SER A 50 -10.41 -16.64 -12.71
N GLN A 51 -10.04 -15.65 -13.54
CA GLN A 51 -10.71 -15.39 -14.81
C GLN A 51 -10.53 -16.54 -15.81
N LEU A 52 -9.29 -17.04 -15.98
CA LEU A 52 -9.03 -18.18 -16.87
C LEU A 52 -9.82 -19.43 -16.44
N LEU A 53 -9.99 -19.64 -15.13
CA LEU A 53 -10.81 -20.70 -14.56
C LEU A 53 -12.30 -20.49 -14.84
N SER A 54 -12.82 -19.27 -14.71
CA SER A 54 -14.23 -18.98 -15.04
C SER A 54 -14.53 -19.08 -16.54
N ASP A 55 -13.53 -18.81 -17.39
CA ASP A 55 -13.66 -18.91 -18.85
C ASP A 55 -13.59 -20.36 -19.36
N GLY A 56 -13.39 -21.33 -18.47
CA GLY A 56 -13.31 -22.76 -18.81
C GLY A 56 -12.02 -23.16 -19.52
N LEU A 57 -11.03 -22.26 -19.63
CA LEU A 57 -9.76 -22.51 -20.33
C LEU A 57 -8.89 -23.58 -19.63
N ALA A 58 -9.13 -23.81 -18.34
CA ALA A 58 -8.48 -24.85 -17.54
C ALA A 58 -9.37 -26.10 -17.34
N GLY A 59 -10.48 -26.22 -18.08
CA GLY A 59 -11.46 -27.29 -17.95
C GLY A 59 -12.70 -26.89 -17.13
N GLU A 60 -13.68 -27.81 -17.07
CA GLU A 60 -14.93 -27.57 -16.35
C GLU A 60 -14.71 -27.57 -14.84
N LEU A 61 -15.37 -26.62 -14.16
CA LEU A 61 -15.37 -26.51 -12.71
C LEU A 61 -16.63 -27.13 -12.13
N ASN A 62 -16.47 -27.85 -11.03
CA ASN A 62 -17.63 -28.25 -10.23
C ASN A 62 -18.24 -27.04 -9.49
N GLU A 63 -19.45 -27.19 -8.97
CA GLU A 63 -20.19 -26.11 -8.31
C GLU A 63 -19.42 -25.45 -7.16
N LYS A 64 -18.65 -26.23 -6.39
CA LYS A 64 -17.89 -25.72 -5.24
C LYS A 64 -16.71 -24.87 -5.70
N GLN A 65 -15.98 -25.35 -6.71
CA GLN A 65 -14.88 -24.59 -7.34
C GLN A 65 -15.39 -23.30 -7.96
N MET A 66 -16.56 -23.37 -8.62
CA MET A 66 -17.17 -22.19 -9.22
C MET A 66 -17.56 -21.14 -8.17
N LYS A 67 -18.06 -21.56 -7.00
CA LYS A 67 -18.29 -20.65 -5.87
C LYS A 67 -17.00 -19.96 -5.39
N PHE A 68 -15.87 -20.67 -5.34
CA PHE A 68 -14.59 -20.06 -4.94
C PHE A 68 -14.12 -19.01 -5.93
N VAL A 69 -14.12 -19.32 -7.23
CA VAL A 69 -13.78 -18.39 -8.31
C VAL A 69 -14.68 -17.15 -8.26
N ASN A 70 -15.99 -17.34 -8.09
CA ASN A 70 -16.93 -16.23 -7.95
C ASN A 70 -16.68 -15.37 -6.70
N ASN A 71 -16.25 -15.97 -5.60
CA ASN A 71 -15.90 -15.22 -4.39
C ASN A 71 -14.63 -14.39 -4.59
N ILE A 72 -13.61 -14.95 -5.27
CA ILE A 72 -12.38 -14.22 -5.62
C ILE A 72 -12.72 -13.04 -6.54
N ASN A 73 -13.54 -13.24 -7.57
CA ASN A 73 -13.90 -12.18 -8.52
C ASN A 73 -14.79 -11.08 -7.93
N ARG A 74 -15.55 -11.37 -6.85
CA ARG A 74 -16.36 -10.38 -6.12
C ARG A 74 -15.57 -9.61 -5.06
N GLY A 75 -14.54 -10.25 -4.49
CA GLY A 75 -13.73 -9.68 -3.42
C GLY A 75 -12.44 -9.00 -3.89
N GLY A 76 -12.09 -9.17 -5.17
CA GLY A 76 -11.04 -8.41 -5.87
C GLY A 76 -11.44 -6.98 -6.18
#